data_AF-A0A1Q7A061-F1
#
_entry.id   AF-A0A1Q7A061-F1
#
_cell.length_a   1.000
_cell.length_b   1.000
_cell.length_c   1.000
_cell.angle_alpha   90.00
_cell.angle_beta   90.00
_cell.angle_gamma   90.00
#
_symmetry.space_group_name_H-M   'P 1'
#
loop_
_entity.id
_entity.type
_entity.pdbx_description
1 polymer ?
#
loop_
_entity_poly.entity_id
_entity_poly.type
_entity_poly.pdbx_seq_one_letter_code
_entity_poly.pdbx_strand_id
1 'polypeptide(L)'
;MIHTSVGGSTLRVRLANTFGDGPLAVTAAHVARSLGGSAIEVASDRALTFAGADSVRIAPGAVATSDPLDYAVPPLGDLAVTIQIGAAPAAVTGHPGSRTTSYLRAGRWAGAPELAEAATTDHWYALAGLDVVGNDLGVVALGNSITDGRGSGTNRNDRWPDNLARRLQADARTRHVAVLNAGIGGNTVLAGGLGPTALARLDRDVLAQQGVGWVILLEGVNDIGGARDSGSAAAVARKLPLAYREIVDRVHARGLRIYGATITAFGGSHYDGAEREAARQAINRWIRTGGAFDAVIDF
;
A
#
# COMPACT_ATOMS: atom_id res chain seq x y z
N MET A 1 -1.51 11.37 6.61
CA MET A 1 -0.12 11.13 7.06
C MET A 1 0.49 10.02 6.23
N ILE A 2 1.79 10.08 5.94
CA ILE A 2 2.53 9.02 5.25
C ILE A 2 3.88 8.78 5.94
N HIS A 3 4.20 7.51 6.17
CA HIS A 3 5.51 7.08 6.68
C HIS A 3 6.40 6.69 5.51
N THR A 4 7.56 7.31 5.40
CA THR A 4 8.50 7.10 4.29
C THR A 4 9.49 5.99 4.62
N SER A 5 9.79 5.09 3.68
CA SER A 5 10.80 4.03 3.91
C SER A 5 12.23 4.48 3.59
N VAL A 6 12.37 5.44 2.68
CA VAL A 6 13.64 6.05 2.25
C VAL A 6 13.55 7.58 2.29
N GLY A 7 14.70 8.22 2.39
CA GLY A 7 14.85 9.67 2.29
C GLY A 7 15.37 10.10 0.93
N GLY A 8 15.34 11.41 0.67
CA GLY A 8 15.82 12.01 -0.58
C GLY A 8 15.62 13.53 -0.60
N SER A 9 15.99 14.16 -1.71
CA SER A 9 15.95 15.62 -1.86
C SER A 9 14.78 16.13 -2.69
N THR A 10 14.05 15.25 -3.36
CA THR A 10 12.97 15.61 -4.26
C THR A 10 11.86 14.57 -4.14
N LEU A 11 10.61 15.02 -4.09
CA LEU A 11 9.44 14.15 -3.99
C LEU A 11 8.37 14.47 -5.03
N ARG A 12 7.47 13.51 -5.26
CA ARG A 12 6.17 13.71 -5.92
C ARG A 12 5.07 13.03 -5.11
N VAL A 13 3.87 13.61 -5.13
CA VAL A 13 2.68 13.03 -4.50
C VAL A 13 1.70 12.56 -5.56
N ARG A 14 1.16 11.36 -5.38
CA ARG A 14 0.11 10.80 -6.24
C ARG A 14 -1.23 10.85 -5.53
N LEU A 15 -2.19 11.49 -6.18
CA LEU A 15 -3.59 11.56 -5.78
C LEU A 15 -4.45 10.76 -6.76
N ALA A 16 -5.35 9.92 -6.27
CA ALA A 16 -6.13 9.01 -7.07
C ALA A 16 -7.64 9.18 -6.85
N ASN A 17 -8.37 9.05 -7.95
CA ASN A 17 -9.82 8.91 -7.99
C ASN A 17 -10.22 7.58 -8.68
N THR A 18 -9.43 6.53 -8.45
CA THR A 18 -9.53 5.21 -9.10
C THR A 18 -10.91 4.58 -8.98
N PHE A 19 -11.58 4.75 -7.84
CA PHE A 19 -12.86 4.13 -7.52
C PHE A 19 -14.00 5.14 -7.35
N GLY A 20 -13.77 6.42 -7.66
CA GLY A 20 -14.81 7.42 -7.50
C GLY A 20 -15.83 7.39 -8.64
N ASP A 21 -17.07 7.79 -8.32
CA ASP A 21 -18.20 7.84 -9.24
C ASP A 21 -18.42 9.22 -9.89
N GLY A 22 -17.55 10.18 -9.55
CA GLY A 22 -17.57 11.55 -10.05
C GLY A 22 -16.19 12.21 -9.96
N PRO A 23 -16.02 13.41 -10.53
CA PRO A 23 -14.74 14.11 -10.50
C PRO A 23 -14.35 14.56 -9.08
N LEU A 24 -13.08 14.38 -8.72
CA LEU A 24 -12.48 14.93 -7.51
C LEU A 24 -11.77 16.24 -7.86
N ALA A 25 -12.16 17.34 -7.20
CA ALA A 25 -11.53 18.65 -7.36
C ALA A 25 -10.65 18.97 -6.14
N VAL A 26 -9.34 18.97 -6.35
CA VAL A 26 -8.35 19.41 -5.36
C VAL A 26 -7.99 20.85 -5.68
N THR A 27 -8.24 21.77 -4.76
CA THR A 27 -8.00 23.21 -4.96
C THR A 27 -6.68 23.69 -4.37
N ALA A 28 -6.05 22.88 -3.52
CA ALA A 28 -4.70 23.07 -3.02
C ALA A 28 -4.21 21.74 -2.42
N ALA A 29 -2.91 21.47 -2.49
CA ALA A 29 -2.30 20.36 -1.76
C ALA A 29 -0.94 20.80 -1.21
N HIS A 30 -0.63 20.42 0.02
CA HIS A 30 0.63 20.77 0.69
C HIS A 30 1.27 19.52 1.28
N VAL A 31 2.59 19.56 1.42
CA VAL A 31 3.37 18.57 2.17
C VAL A 31 4.22 19.26 3.23
N ALA A 32 4.27 18.66 4.41
CA ALA A 32 5.09 19.13 5.54
C ALA A 32 5.57 17.94 6.37
N ARG A 33 6.60 18.11 7.19
CA ARG A 33 6.98 17.14 8.22
C ARG A 33 5.91 17.14 9.31
N SER A 34 5.57 15.94 9.77
CA SER A 34 4.62 15.78 10.86
C SER A 34 5.26 16.08 12.21
N LEU A 35 4.49 16.73 13.09
CA LEU A 35 4.80 16.79 14.52
C LEU A 35 3.93 15.81 15.33
N GLY A 36 3.23 14.88 14.66
CA GLY A 36 2.17 14.06 15.23
C GLY A 36 0.84 14.82 15.27
N GLY A 37 -0.25 14.06 15.48
CA GLY A 37 -1.58 14.67 15.45
C GLY A 37 -1.89 15.29 14.09
N SER A 38 -2.60 16.42 14.11
CA SER A 38 -2.85 17.24 12.92
C SER A 38 -1.82 18.35 12.72
N ALA A 39 -0.78 18.40 13.54
CA ALA A 39 0.22 19.46 13.56
C ALA A 39 1.39 19.19 12.59
N ILE A 40 1.93 20.26 12.03
CA ILE A 40 3.03 20.23 11.08
C ILE A 40 4.20 21.12 11.52
N GLU A 41 5.41 20.77 11.08
CA GLU A 41 6.55 21.68 11.17
C GLU A 41 6.39 22.77 10.10
N VAL A 42 5.87 23.95 10.49
CA VAL A 42 5.50 25.04 9.56
C VAL A 42 6.63 25.42 8.59
N ALA A 43 7.88 25.47 9.07
CA ALA A 43 9.03 25.82 8.22
C ALA A 43 9.27 24.81 7.07
N SER A 44 8.79 23.57 7.24
CA SER A 44 8.86 22.52 6.23
C SER A 44 7.68 22.54 5.25
N ASP A 45 6.61 23.30 5.50
CA ASP A 45 5.43 23.32 4.62
C ASP A 45 5.77 23.81 3.21
N ARG A 46 5.33 23.06 2.20
CA ARG A 46 5.48 23.40 0.79
C ARG A 46 4.20 23.08 0.04
N ALA A 47 3.77 24.00 -0.80
CA ALA A 47 2.69 23.78 -1.75
C ALA A 47 3.13 22.79 -2.84
N LEU A 48 2.23 21.90 -3.23
CA LEU A 48 2.36 20.99 -4.36
C LEU A 48 1.66 21.60 -5.57
N THR A 49 2.28 21.48 -6.74
CA THR A 49 1.67 21.88 -8.01
C THR A 49 1.40 20.66 -8.89
N PHE A 50 0.51 20.81 -9.86
CA PHE A 50 0.13 19.79 -10.83
C PHE A 50 0.15 20.42 -12.23
N ALA A 51 1.17 20.08 -13.03
CA ALA A 51 1.42 20.73 -14.32
C ALA A 51 1.53 22.27 -14.20
N GLY A 52 2.18 22.74 -13.14
CA GLY A 52 2.39 24.15 -12.82
C GLY A 52 1.22 24.86 -12.12
N ALA A 53 0.06 24.21 -11.98
CA ALA A 53 -1.11 24.76 -11.29
C ALA A 53 -1.16 24.35 -9.81
N ASP A 54 -1.75 25.17 -8.95
CA ASP A 54 -2.00 24.89 -7.53
C ASP A 54 -3.15 23.88 -7.28
N SER A 55 -3.88 23.55 -8.34
CA SER A 55 -5.12 22.80 -8.29
C SER A 55 -5.18 21.75 -9.41
N VAL A 56 -5.95 20.71 -9.17
CA VAL A 56 -6.14 19.62 -10.14
C VAL A 56 -7.54 19.03 -10.04
N ARG A 57 -8.12 18.72 -11.19
CA ARG A 57 -9.37 17.97 -11.29
C ARG A 57 -9.07 16.56 -11.79
N ILE A 58 -9.42 15.56 -10.98
CA ILE A 58 -9.13 14.15 -11.23
C ILE A 58 -10.42 13.45 -11.65
N ALA A 59 -10.50 13.01 -12.90
CA ALA A 59 -11.64 12.27 -13.43
C ALA A 59 -11.82 10.91 -12.71
N PRO A 60 -13.04 10.33 -12.71
CA PRO A 60 -13.25 8.94 -12.29
C PRO A 60 -12.25 8.00 -12.96
N GLY A 61 -11.66 7.10 -12.17
CA GLY A 61 -10.66 6.13 -12.65
C GLY A 61 -9.25 6.70 -12.88
N ALA A 62 -9.03 8.00 -12.68
CA ALA A 62 -7.76 8.65 -12.98
C ALA A 62 -6.88 8.88 -11.75
N VAL A 63 -5.59 9.15 -12.01
CA VAL A 63 -4.57 9.52 -11.01
C VAL A 63 -3.90 10.80 -11.47
N ALA A 64 -3.67 11.73 -10.55
CA ALA A 64 -2.83 12.91 -10.75
C ALA A 64 -1.52 12.75 -9.97
N THR A 65 -0.40 13.12 -10.58
CA THR A 65 0.91 13.18 -9.92
C THR A 65 1.31 14.64 -9.84
N SER A 66 1.79 15.09 -8.68
CA SER A 66 2.33 16.44 -8.54
C SER A 66 3.59 16.62 -9.39
N ASP A 67 3.92 17.86 -9.69
CA ASP A 67 5.24 18.20 -10.19
C ASP A 67 6.32 17.81 -9.14
N PRO A 68 7.56 17.54 -9.58
CA PRO A 68 8.67 17.33 -8.65
C PRO A 68 8.85 18.53 -7.73
N LEU A 69 8.95 18.28 -6.43
CA LEU A 69 9.17 19.29 -5.41
C LEU A 69 10.50 19.01 -4.70
N ASP A 70 11.39 20.01 -4.70
CA ASP A 70 12.60 19.97 -3.87
C ASP A 70 12.22 20.03 -2.39
N TYR A 71 12.47 18.93 -1.70
CA TYR A 71 12.03 18.69 -0.35
C TYR A 71 12.94 17.65 0.32
N ALA A 72 13.53 18.02 1.45
CA ALA A 72 14.37 17.11 2.24
C ALA A 72 13.51 16.06 2.97
N VAL A 73 13.25 14.93 2.30
CA VAL A 73 12.51 13.79 2.83
C VAL A 73 13.42 13.02 3.79
N PRO A 74 13.09 12.95 5.09
CA PRO A 74 13.81 12.10 6.03
C PRO A 74 13.53 10.61 5.75
N PRO A 75 14.53 9.71 5.79
CA PRO A 75 14.25 8.28 5.80
C PRO A 75 13.51 7.89 7.08
N LEU A 76 12.56 6.94 6.99
CA LEU A 76 11.75 6.49 8.14
C LEU A 76 11.02 7.64 8.84
N GLY A 77 10.68 8.70 8.09
CA GLY A 77 10.02 9.87 8.65
C GLY A 77 8.56 10.00 8.25
N ASP A 78 7.81 10.72 9.07
CA ASP A 78 6.39 10.97 8.88
C ASP A 78 6.16 12.34 8.22
N LEU A 79 5.43 12.32 7.11
CA LEU A 79 4.99 13.53 6.39
C LEU A 79 3.47 13.69 6.51
N ALA A 80 3.03 14.92 6.70
CA ALA A 80 1.65 15.33 6.51
C ALA A 80 1.45 15.73 5.04
N VAL A 81 0.38 15.22 4.43
CA VAL A 81 -0.11 15.69 3.13
C VAL A 81 -1.49 16.25 3.37
N THR A 82 -1.63 17.57 3.24
CA THR A 82 -2.91 18.27 3.41
C THR A 82 -3.54 18.45 2.04
N ILE A 83 -4.74 17.91 1.84
CA ILE A 83 -5.47 17.95 0.57
C ILE A 83 -6.71 18.81 0.76
N GLN A 84 -6.73 19.98 0.14
CA GLN A 84 -7.90 20.86 0.14
C GLN A 84 -8.85 20.42 -0.98
N ILE A 85 -9.98 19.84 -0.59
CA ILE A 85 -10.99 19.36 -1.54
C ILE A 85 -12.06 20.44 -1.75
N GLY A 86 -12.23 20.88 -2.99
CA GLY A 86 -13.29 21.81 -3.38
C GLY A 86 -14.60 21.11 -3.74
N ALA A 87 -14.51 19.91 -4.32
CA ALA A 87 -15.64 19.03 -4.59
C ALA A 87 -15.17 17.57 -4.59
N ALA A 88 -15.97 16.67 -4.01
CA ALA A 88 -15.70 15.24 -3.96
C ALA A 88 -16.83 14.45 -4.63
N PRO A 89 -16.53 13.29 -5.22
CA PRO A 89 -17.55 12.30 -5.58
C PRO A 89 -18.28 11.74 -4.35
N ALA A 90 -19.44 11.11 -4.56
CA ALA A 90 -20.17 10.46 -3.49
C ALA A 90 -19.47 9.17 -3.04
N ALA A 91 -18.98 8.38 -4.01
CA ALA A 91 -18.04 7.31 -3.76
C ALA A 91 -16.62 7.87 -3.80
N VAL A 92 -15.87 7.78 -2.69
CA VAL A 92 -14.51 8.32 -2.60
C VAL A 92 -13.49 7.19 -2.62
N THR A 93 -12.44 7.35 -3.42
CA THR A 93 -11.27 6.46 -3.38
C THR A 93 -10.59 6.59 -2.01
N GLY A 94 -10.47 5.47 -1.31
CA GLY A 94 -9.82 5.45 0.00
C GLY A 94 -9.26 4.08 0.36
N HIS A 95 -8.53 4.07 1.46
CA HIS A 95 -7.91 2.90 2.03
C HIS A 95 -8.32 2.77 3.51
N PRO A 96 -9.35 1.97 3.81
CA PRO A 96 -9.88 1.85 5.17
C PRO A 96 -8.98 1.06 6.12
N GLY A 97 -7.99 0.35 5.58
CA GLY A 97 -7.02 -0.45 6.33
C GLY A 97 -5.82 0.33 6.87
N SER A 98 -5.73 1.64 6.62
CA SER A 98 -4.49 2.44 6.64
C SER A 98 -3.67 2.42 7.93
N ARG A 99 -4.25 2.00 9.08
CA ARG A 99 -3.66 2.12 10.43
C ARG A 99 -3.07 3.49 10.71
N THR A 100 -3.65 4.52 10.11
CA THR A 100 -3.15 5.88 10.15
C THR A 100 -4.32 6.83 10.30
N THR A 101 -4.27 7.70 11.30
CA THR A 101 -5.31 8.70 11.52
C THR A 101 -5.18 9.83 10.50
N SER A 102 -6.29 10.15 9.86
CA SER A 102 -6.49 11.33 9.04
C SER A 102 -7.37 12.34 9.80
N TYR A 103 -7.13 13.61 9.51
CA TYR A 103 -7.79 14.75 10.16
C TYR A 103 -8.60 15.51 9.11
N LEU A 104 -9.90 15.65 9.35
CA LEU A 104 -10.85 16.22 8.42
C LEU A 104 -11.44 17.50 9.00
N ARG A 105 -11.30 18.62 8.29
CA ARG A 105 -11.85 19.91 8.71
C ARG A 105 -12.43 20.66 7.52
N ALA A 106 -13.67 21.15 7.68
CA ALA A 106 -14.32 21.99 6.68
C ALA A 106 -13.71 23.41 6.69
N GLY A 107 -13.67 24.07 5.53
CA GLY A 107 -13.02 25.38 5.35
C GLY A 107 -11.70 25.27 4.60
N ARG A 108 -10.93 26.35 4.53
CA ARG A 108 -9.66 26.42 3.81
C ARG A 108 -8.49 26.37 4.80
N TRP A 109 -7.74 25.28 4.79
CA TRP A 109 -6.71 25.00 5.79
C TRP A 109 -5.37 24.54 5.21
N ALA A 110 -5.20 24.66 3.89
CA ALA A 110 -3.92 24.42 3.23
C ALA A 110 -2.81 25.30 3.86
N GLY A 111 -1.70 24.68 4.26
CA GLY A 111 -0.58 25.35 4.94
C GLY A 111 -0.83 25.77 6.40
N ALA A 112 -1.98 25.44 7.00
CA ALA A 112 -2.23 25.74 8.40
C ALA A 112 -1.29 24.93 9.31
N PRO A 113 -0.74 25.52 10.40
CA PRO A 113 0.15 24.82 11.35
C PRO A 113 -0.48 23.57 12.00
N GLU A 114 -1.81 23.58 12.13
CA GLU A 114 -2.60 22.50 12.72
C GLU A 114 -4.05 22.57 12.20
N LEU A 115 -4.72 21.42 12.10
CA LEU A 115 -6.17 21.34 11.90
C LEU A 115 -6.89 21.19 13.25
N ALA A 116 -6.92 22.26 14.04
CA ALA A 116 -7.64 22.29 15.31
C ALA A 116 -9.10 21.83 15.14
N GLU A 117 -9.67 21.10 16.10
CA GLU A 117 -11.06 20.61 16.06
C GLU A 117 -11.40 19.73 14.84
N ALA A 118 -10.40 19.17 14.15
CA ALA A 118 -10.64 18.24 13.06
C ALA A 118 -11.33 16.97 13.54
N ALA A 119 -12.29 16.48 12.75
CA ALA A 119 -12.79 15.12 12.91
C ALA A 119 -11.68 14.12 12.55
N THR A 120 -11.61 13.00 13.26
CA THR A 120 -10.59 11.97 13.03
C THR A 120 -11.19 10.72 12.42
N THR A 121 -10.41 10.04 11.58
CA THR A 121 -10.76 8.73 11.02
C THR A 121 -9.51 7.96 10.65
N ASP A 122 -9.52 6.63 10.80
CA ASP A 122 -8.35 5.79 10.55
C ASP A 122 -8.28 5.29 9.09
N HIS A 123 -8.58 6.19 8.15
CA HIS A 123 -8.63 5.92 6.71
C HIS A 123 -7.75 6.92 5.96
N TRP A 124 -7.17 6.49 4.84
CA TRP A 124 -6.68 7.43 3.83
C TRP A 124 -7.74 7.67 2.77
N TYR A 125 -7.80 8.90 2.26
CA TYR A 125 -8.64 9.29 1.13
C TYR A 125 -7.78 9.99 0.08
N ALA A 126 -8.02 9.66 -1.19
CA ALA A 126 -7.34 10.18 -2.38
C ALA A 126 -5.80 10.01 -2.45
N LEU A 127 -5.06 9.98 -1.34
CA LEU A 127 -3.62 9.75 -1.33
C LEU A 127 -3.30 8.33 -1.78
N ALA A 128 -2.60 8.19 -2.91
CA ALA A 128 -2.23 6.92 -3.50
C ALA A 128 -0.75 6.56 -3.35
N GLY A 129 0.11 7.57 -3.14
CA GLY A 129 1.53 7.32 -2.91
C GLY A 129 2.36 8.58 -2.86
N LEU A 130 3.62 8.41 -2.46
CA LEU A 130 4.66 9.42 -2.51
C LEU A 130 5.90 8.76 -3.13
N ASP A 131 6.43 9.40 -4.15
CA ASP A 131 7.65 8.97 -4.81
C ASP A 131 8.80 9.84 -4.30
N VAL A 132 9.90 9.23 -3.88
CA VAL A 132 11.16 9.92 -3.59
C VAL A 132 12.03 9.78 -4.84
N VAL A 133 12.29 10.89 -5.53
CA VAL A 133 12.97 10.90 -6.82
C VAL A 133 14.46 10.59 -6.63
N GLY A 134 15.03 9.81 -7.56
CA GLY A 134 16.44 9.40 -7.52
C GLY A 134 16.71 8.16 -6.69
N ASN A 135 15.66 7.48 -6.20
CA ASN A 135 15.79 6.16 -5.61
C ASN A 135 15.26 5.08 -6.57
N ASP A 136 16.18 4.26 -7.09
CA ASP A 136 15.90 3.39 -8.23
C ASP A 136 15.72 1.91 -7.86
N LEU A 137 15.65 1.60 -6.55
CA LEU A 137 15.48 0.23 -6.08
C LEU A 137 14.46 0.14 -4.94
N GLY A 138 13.35 -0.53 -5.22
CA GLY A 138 12.27 -0.77 -4.28
C GLY A 138 11.79 -2.22 -4.26
N VAL A 139 11.23 -2.60 -3.11
CA VAL A 139 10.49 -3.85 -2.91
C VAL A 139 9.03 -3.54 -2.63
N VAL A 140 8.12 -4.16 -3.38
CA VAL A 140 6.68 -4.09 -3.12
C VAL A 140 6.24 -5.29 -2.32
N ALA A 141 5.64 -5.07 -1.15
CA ALA A 141 4.97 -6.09 -0.38
C ALA A 141 3.50 -6.18 -0.83
N LEU A 142 3.22 -7.07 -1.79
CA LEU A 142 1.86 -7.34 -2.27
C LEU A 142 1.19 -8.33 -1.31
N GLY A 143 0.12 -7.90 -0.63
CA GLY A 143 -0.50 -8.77 0.36
C GLY A 143 -1.89 -8.36 0.84
N ASN A 144 -2.40 -9.16 1.77
CA ASN A 144 -3.69 -8.95 2.41
C ASN A 144 -3.55 -8.15 3.73
N SER A 145 -4.53 -8.30 4.64
CA SER A 145 -4.56 -7.67 5.97
C SER A 145 -3.29 -7.83 6.79
N ILE A 146 -2.56 -8.95 6.64
CA ILE A 146 -1.32 -9.18 7.39
C ILE A 146 -0.25 -8.17 6.94
N THR A 147 -0.13 -7.95 5.64
CA THR A 147 0.76 -6.95 5.03
C THR A 147 0.24 -5.53 5.24
N ASP A 148 -1.06 -5.34 5.16
CA ASP A 148 -1.75 -4.07 5.41
C ASP A 148 -1.51 -3.55 6.84
N GLY A 149 -1.27 -4.46 7.80
CA GLY A 149 -0.91 -4.11 9.18
C GLY A 149 -1.97 -4.47 10.23
N ARG A 150 -2.89 -5.40 9.93
CA ARG A 150 -3.84 -5.89 10.94
C ARG A 150 -3.07 -6.51 12.11
N GLY A 151 -3.34 -6.02 13.33
CA GLY A 151 -2.64 -6.42 14.55
C GLY A 151 -1.51 -5.48 14.96
N SER A 152 -1.14 -4.52 14.09
CA SER A 152 -0.22 -3.43 14.42
C SER A 152 -0.96 -2.25 15.08
N GLY A 153 -0.22 -1.37 15.76
CA GLY A 153 -0.80 -0.17 16.38
C GLY A 153 -1.13 0.94 15.37
N THR A 154 -2.29 1.57 15.51
CA THR A 154 -2.62 2.78 14.75
C THR A 154 -1.59 3.88 15.04
N ASN A 155 -1.08 4.53 13.98
CA ASN A 155 -0.03 5.55 14.03
C ASN A 155 1.32 5.09 14.61
N ARG A 156 1.56 3.78 14.77
CA ARG A 156 2.81 3.26 15.33
C ARG A 156 3.88 2.91 14.31
N ASN A 157 3.51 2.81 13.02
CA ASN A 157 4.41 2.40 11.94
C ASN A 157 5.17 1.10 12.30
N ASP A 158 4.45 0.14 12.85
CA ASP A 158 4.96 -1.13 13.40
C ASP A 158 4.48 -2.36 12.59
N ARG A 159 3.99 -2.13 11.37
CA ARG A 159 3.62 -3.20 10.42
C ARG A 159 4.87 -3.97 9.99
N TRP A 160 4.74 -5.19 9.49
CA TRP A 160 5.92 -5.94 9.04
C TRP A 160 6.68 -5.25 7.89
N PRO A 161 6.04 -4.55 6.92
CA PRO A 161 6.78 -3.77 5.92
C PRO A 161 7.54 -2.59 6.53
N ASP A 162 7.02 -1.94 7.58
CA ASP A 162 7.72 -0.87 8.30
C ASP A 162 8.97 -1.43 9.03
N ASN A 163 8.84 -2.62 9.61
CA ASN A 163 9.99 -3.33 10.22
C ASN A 163 11.03 -3.75 9.18
N LEU A 164 10.61 -4.17 7.98
CA LEU A 164 11.51 -4.45 6.87
C LEU A 164 12.24 -3.16 6.46
N ALA A 165 11.54 -2.04 6.30
CA ALA A 165 12.14 -0.75 5.97
C ALA A 165 13.20 -0.34 7.00
N ARG A 166 12.90 -0.47 8.32
CA ARG A 166 13.87 -0.24 9.40
C ARG A 166 15.13 -1.09 9.26
N ARG A 167 14.97 -2.39 8.97
CA ARG A 167 16.11 -3.31 8.80
C ARG A 167 16.96 -2.96 7.59
N LEU A 168 16.34 -2.61 6.46
CA LEU A 168 17.04 -2.22 5.25
C LEU A 168 17.78 -0.89 5.42
N GLN A 169 17.16 0.09 6.09
CA GLN A 169 17.78 1.38 6.43
C GLN A 169 18.97 1.26 7.37
N ALA A 170 18.95 0.28 8.29
CA ALA A 170 20.04 0.07 9.24
C ALA A 170 21.33 -0.48 8.59
N ASP A 171 21.27 -1.04 7.37
CA ASP A 171 22.43 -1.58 6.66
C ASP A 171 22.82 -0.66 5.48
N ALA A 172 24.07 -0.20 5.47
CA ALA A 172 24.59 0.70 4.44
C ALA A 172 24.45 0.15 3.01
N ARG A 173 24.44 -1.16 2.82
CA ARG A 173 24.29 -1.83 1.52
C ARG A 173 22.85 -1.81 1.02
N THR A 174 21.87 -1.63 1.91
CA THR A 174 20.44 -1.71 1.58
C THR A 174 19.65 -0.47 1.97
N ARG A 175 20.26 0.54 2.58
CA ARG A 175 19.56 1.76 3.05
C ARG A 175 18.92 2.59 1.94
N HIS A 176 19.25 2.31 0.68
CA HIS A 176 18.59 2.92 -0.47
C HIS A 176 17.36 2.11 -0.91
N VAL A 177 17.14 0.89 -0.42
CA VAL A 177 16.00 0.08 -0.85
C VAL A 177 14.70 0.61 -0.25
N ALA A 178 13.80 1.11 -1.09
CA ALA A 178 12.46 1.51 -0.66
C ALA A 178 11.58 0.29 -0.39
N VAL A 179 10.71 0.40 0.60
CA VAL A 179 9.65 -0.58 0.86
C VAL A 179 8.30 0.06 0.59
N LEU A 180 7.51 -0.58 -0.27
CA LEU A 180 6.16 -0.17 -0.61
C LEU A 180 5.18 -1.19 -0.03
N ASN A 181 4.26 -0.73 0.82
CA ASN A 181 3.20 -1.58 1.36
C ASN A 181 2.00 -1.58 0.39
N ALA A 182 1.79 -2.68 -0.31
CA ALA A 182 0.60 -2.92 -1.14
C ALA A 182 -0.35 -3.93 -0.48
N GLY A 183 -0.51 -3.82 0.84
CA GLY A 183 -1.46 -4.56 1.65
C GLY A 183 -2.90 -4.09 1.45
N ILE A 184 -3.86 -5.02 1.35
CA ILE A 184 -5.29 -4.70 1.41
C ILE A 184 -6.00 -5.68 2.34
N GLY A 185 -6.61 -5.19 3.42
CA GLY A 185 -7.40 -6.02 4.32
C GLY A 185 -8.49 -6.84 3.60
N GLY A 186 -8.56 -8.15 3.85
CA GLY A 186 -9.55 -9.03 3.22
C GLY A 186 -9.32 -9.31 1.73
N ASN A 187 -8.17 -8.93 1.15
CA ASN A 187 -7.89 -9.17 -0.26
C ASN A 187 -7.74 -10.65 -0.58
N THR A 188 -8.21 -11.05 -1.77
CA THR A 188 -8.03 -12.40 -2.31
C THR A 188 -7.24 -12.34 -3.61
N VAL A 189 -6.67 -13.48 -4.00
CA VAL A 189 -5.98 -13.61 -5.29
C VAL A 189 -6.95 -13.93 -6.41
N LEU A 190 -7.89 -14.85 -6.15
CA LEU A 190 -8.72 -15.47 -7.19
C LEU A 190 -9.96 -14.64 -7.50
N ALA A 191 -10.81 -14.40 -6.50
CA ALA A 191 -12.10 -13.73 -6.67
C ALA A 191 -12.68 -13.30 -5.31
N GLY A 192 -13.66 -12.39 -5.34
CA GLY A 192 -14.33 -11.90 -4.14
C GLY A 192 -13.39 -11.08 -3.25
N GLY A 193 -13.50 -11.26 -1.94
CA GLY A 193 -12.72 -10.50 -0.97
C GLY A 193 -13.10 -9.03 -0.92
N LEU A 194 -12.23 -8.23 -0.30
CA LEU A 194 -12.36 -6.77 -0.27
C LEU A 194 -11.39 -6.13 -1.26
N GLY A 195 -11.90 -5.17 -2.03
CA GLY A 195 -11.17 -4.51 -3.12
C GLY A 195 -10.94 -5.41 -4.34
N PRO A 196 -10.24 -4.92 -5.37
CA PRO A 196 -9.84 -5.73 -6.52
C PRO A 196 -8.88 -6.84 -6.09
N THR A 197 -8.96 -8.02 -6.70
CA THR A 197 -8.07 -9.14 -6.39
C THR A 197 -6.60 -8.79 -6.64
N ALA A 198 -5.67 -9.52 -6.01
CA ALA A 198 -4.24 -9.34 -6.23
C ALA A 198 -3.85 -9.43 -7.72
N LEU A 199 -4.47 -10.32 -8.49
CA LEU A 199 -4.28 -10.43 -9.94
C LEU A 199 -4.76 -9.17 -10.68
N ALA A 200 -5.94 -8.66 -10.33
CA ALA A 200 -6.55 -7.50 -10.99
C ALA A 200 -5.80 -6.19 -10.68
N ARG A 201 -5.19 -6.09 -9.49
CA ARG A 201 -4.43 -4.89 -9.07
C ARG A 201 -2.94 -4.99 -9.34
N LEU A 202 -2.43 -6.11 -9.88
CA LEU A 202 -1.00 -6.34 -10.06
C LEU A 202 -0.32 -5.23 -10.87
N ASP A 203 -0.92 -4.79 -11.99
CA ASP A 203 -0.34 -3.71 -12.78
C ASP A 203 -0.24 -2.42 -11.99
N ARG A 204 -1.33 -2.02 -11.33
CA ARG A 204 -1.41 -0.76 -10.60
C ARG A 204 -0.48 -0.74 -9.40
N ASP A 205 -0.49 -1.81 -8.59
CA ASP A 205 0.16 -1.83 -7.28
C ASP A 205 1.61 -2.29 -7.35
N VAL A 206 2.01 -2.97 -8.44
CA VAL A 206 3.37 -3.50 -8.60
C VAL A 206 4.00 -3.03 -9.92
N LEU A 207 3.44 -3.40 -11.07
CA LEU A 207 4.15 -3.28 -12.35
C LEU A 207 4.27 -1.85 -12.89
N ALA A 208 3.40 -0.94 -12.44
CA ALA A 208 3.40 0.48 -12.77
C ALA A 208 4.21 1.32 -11.76
N GLN A 209 4.68 0.72 -10.66
CA GLN A 209 5.50 1.41 -9.68
C GLN A 209 6.90 1.64 -10.24
N GLN A 210 7.41 2.87 -10.06
CA GLN A 210 8.72 3.26 -10.57
C GLN A 210 9.83 2.79 -9.63
N GLY A 211 10.99 2.44 -10.20
CA GLY A 211 12.17 2.04 -9.41
C GLY A 211 11.99 0.75 -8.60
N VAL A 212 10.96 -0.06 -8.89
CA VAL A 212 10.78 -1.37 -8.22
C VAL A 212 11.66 -2.40 -8.91
N GLY A 213 12.39 -3.19 -8.13
CA GLY A 213 13.16 -4.35 -8.60
C GLY A 213 12.63 -5.68 -8.06
N TRP A 214 11.91 -5.64 -6.94
CA TRP A 214 11.54 -6.82 -6.17
C TRP A 214 10.08 -6.80 -5.71
N VAL A 215 9.50 -7.99 -5.57
CA VAL A 215 8.13 -8.19 -5.09
C VAL A 215 8.13 -9.28 -4.01
N ILE A 216 7.49 -9.03 -2.88
CA ILE A 216 7.17 -10.05 -1.88
C ILE A 216 5.67 -10.31 -1.98
N LEU A 217 5.30 -11.56 -2.29
CA LEU A 217 3.89 -11.98 -2.36
C LEU A 217 3.51 -12.74 -1.09
N LEU A 218 2.68 -12.10 -0.25
CA LEU A 218 2.05 -12.73 0.92
C LEU A 218 0.54 -12.66 0.78
N GLU A 219 -0.02 -13.62 0.06
CA GLU A 219 -1.45 -13.68 -0.27
C GLU A 219 -2.05 -15.07 -0.14
N GLY A 220 -3.38 -15.18 -0.13
CA GLY A 220 -4.11 -16.45 -0.21
C GLY A 220 -4.83 -16.87 1.07
N VAL A 221 -4.58 -16.20 2.20
CA VAL A 221 -5.22 -16.52 3.49
C VAL A 221 -6.75 -16.33 3.42
N ASN A 222 -7.24 -15.30 2.70
CA ASN A 222 -8.66 -15.02 2.58
C ASN A 222 -9.34 -15.94 1.54
N ASP A 223 -8.62 -16.34 0.48
CA ASP A 223 -9.10 -17.34 -0.49
C ASP A 223 -9.36 -18.67 0.21
N ILE A 224 -8.43 -19.12 1.06
CA ILE A 224 -8.58 -20.35 1.84
C ILE A 224 -9.62 -20.16 2.95
N GLY A 225 -9.56 -19.04 3.68
CA GLY A 225 -10.48 -18.74 4.78
C GLY A 225 -11.95 -18.68 4.36
N GLY A 226 -12.23 -18.20 3.15
CA GLY A 226 -13.56 -18.19 2.55
C GLY A 226 -14.06 -19.55 2.06
N ALA A 227 -13.16 -20.52 1.86
CA ALA A 227 -13.49 -21.85 1.34
C ALA A 227 -13.94 -22.80 2.47
N ARG A 228 -15.24 -22.74 2.80
CA ARG A 228 -15.76 -23.34 4.04
C ARG A 228 -15.93 -24.85 4.02
N ASP A 229 -16.19 -25.43 2.87
CA ASP A 229 -16.38 -26.87 2.65
C ASP A 229 -15.15 -27.51 1.98
N SER A 230 -15.04 -28.84 2.05
CA SER A 230 -13.90 -29.58 1.50
C SER A 230 -13.73 -29.40 -0.01
N GLY A 231 -14.84 -29.26 -0.75
CA GLY A 231 -14.82 -29.10 -2.19
C GLY A 231 -14.24 -27.75 -2.60
N SER A 232 -14.69 -26.67 -1.96
CA SER A 232 -14.15 -25.33 -2.19
C SER A 232 -12.70 -25.20 -1.73
N ALA A 233 -12.33 -25.75 -0.57
CA ALA A 233 -10.95 -25.72 -0.08
C ALA A 233 -9.99 -26.44 -1.02
N ALA A 234 -10.38 -27.63 -1.51
CA ALA A 234 -9.60 -28.36 -2.52
C ALA A 234 -9.51 -27.63 -3.85
N ALA A 235 -10.58 -26.92 -4.26
CA ALA A 235 -10.55 -26.10 -5.47
C ALA A 235 -9.58 -24.92 -5.33
N VAL A 236 -9.58 -24.23 -4.18
CA VAL A 236 -8.62 -23.15 -3.88
C VAL A 236 -7.18 -23.68 -3.89
N ALA A 237 -6.92 -24.83 -3.27
CA ALA A 237 -5.60 -25.46 -3.26
C ALA A 237 -5.06 -25.78 -4.67
N ARG A 238 -5.93 -26.03 -5.65
CA ARG A 238 -5.55 -26.22 -7.07
C ARG A 238 -5.39 -24.91 -7.82
N LYS A 239 -6.24 -23.90 -7.55
CA LYS A 239 -6.30 -22.66 -8.31
C LYS A 239 -5.26 -21.63 -7.89
N LEU A 240 -4.97 -21.50 -6.59
CA LEU A 240 -3.98 -20.52 -6.10
C LEU A 240 -2.59 -20.70 -6.71
N PRO A 241 -2.02 -21.92 -6.79
CA PRO A 241 -0.75 -22.14 -7.48
C PRO A 241 -0.72 -21.67 -8.94
N LEU A 242 -1.84 -21.81 -9.66
CA LEU A 242 -1.93 -21.35 -11.06
C LEU A 242 -1.94 -19.81 -11.12
N ALA A 243 -2.69 -19.15 -10.24
CA ALA A 243 -2.70 -17.70 -10.14
C ALA A 243 -1.35 -17.13 -9.70
N TYR A 244 -0.64 -17.80 -8.77
CA TYR A 244 0.71 -17.41 -8.39
C TYR A 244 1.69 -17.51 -9.57
N ARG A 245 1.60 -18.56 -10.40
CA ARG A 245 2.40 -18.64 -11.63
C ARG A 245 2.12 -17.48 -12.58
N GLU A 246 0.85 -17.13 -12.77
CA GLU A 246 0.50 -15.96 -13.59
C GLU A 246 1.11 -14.66 -13.03
N ILE A 247 1.03 -14.45 -11.71
CA ILE A 247 1.68 -13.28 -11.07
C ILE A 247 3.19 -13.31 -11.31
N VAL A 248 3.84 -14.45 -11.09
CA VAL A 248 5.28 -14.64 -11.31
C VAL A 248 5.66 -14.31 -12.75
N ASP A 249 4.98 -14.91 -13.73
CA ASP A 249 5.26 -14.71 -15.16
C ASP A 249 5.13 -13.23 -15.55
N ARG A 250 4.11 -12.53 -15.04
CA ARG A 250 3.90 -11.10 -15.30
C ARG A 250 4.94 -10.21 -14.62
N VAL A 251 5.41 -10.59 -13.43
CA VAL A 251 6.49 -9.88 -12.73
C VAL A 251 7.83 -10.10 -13.45
N HIS A 252 8.14 -11.33 -13.85
CA HIS A 252 9.33 -11.66 -14.65
C HIS A 252 9.31 -10.98 -16.02
N ALA A 253 8.15 -10.85 -16.67
CA ALA A 253 8.01 -10.12 -17.94
C ALA A 253 8.36 -8.63 -17.83
N ARG A 254 8.41 -8.07 -16.61
CA ARG A 254 8.90 -6.71 -16.32
C ARG A 254 10.35 -6.67 -15.83
N GLY A 255 11.06 -7.80 -15.84
CA GLY A 255 12.43 -7.92 -15.38
C GLY A 255 12.60 -7.85 -13.85
N LEU A 256 11.50 -7.96 -13.11
CA LEU A 256 11.49 -7.90 -11.64
C LEU A 256 11.70 -9.30 -11.05
N ARG A 257 12.20 -9.38 -9.81
CA ARG A 257 12.24 -10.64 -9.05
C ARG A 257 11.05 -10.74 -8.09
N ILE A 258 10.59 -11.95 -7.83
CA ILE A 258 9.48 -12.24 -6.93
C ILE A 258 9.82 -13.30 -5.90
N TYR A 259 9.52 -12.96 -4.64
CA TYR A 259 9.71 -13.78 -3.46
C TYR A 259 8.34 -14.24 -2.95
N GLY A 260 8.15 -15.56 -2.87
CA GLY A 260 6.92 -16.14 -2.33
C GLY A 260 7.01 -16.25 -0.81
N ALA A 261 6.05 -15.67 -0.09
CA ALA A 261 5.92 -15.86 1.35
C ALA A 261 4.94 -17.00 1.67
N THR A 262 5.27 -17.86 2.63
CA THR A 262 4.34 -18.92 3.06
C THR A 262 3.13 -18.33 3.77
N ILE A 263 1.97 -18.93 3.54
CA ILE A 263 0.70 -18.50 4.16
C ILE A 263 0.75 -18.87 5.64
N THR A 264 0.64 -17.87 6.52
CA THR A 264 0.72 -18.02 7.97
C THR A 264 -0.36 -18.95 8.51
N ALA A 265 -0.11 -19.58 9.66
CA ALA A 265 -1.10 -20.44 10.32
C ALA A 265 -2.37 -19.66 10.71
N PHE A 266 -3.52 -20.34 10.67
CA PHE A 266 -4.80 -19.73 11.10
C PHE A 266 -4.90 -19.53 12.61
N GLY A 267 -4.13 -20.30 13.40
CA GLY A 267 -3.98 -20.10 14.85
C GLY A 267 -5.29 -20.08 15.64
N GLY A 268 -6.27 -20.93 15.31
CA GLY A 268 -7.58 -20.94 15.97
C GLY A 268 -8.50 -19.78 15.58
N SER A 269 -8.16 -19.00 14.55
CA SER A 269 -9.04 -17.95 14.04
C SER A 269 -10.33 -18.51 13.44
N HIS A 270 -11.27 -17.63 13.09
CA HIS A 270 -12.52 -18.00 12.40
C HIS A 270 -12.31 -18.64 11.01
N TYR A 271 -11.09 -18.61 10.46
CA TYR A 271 -10.70 -19.34 9.26
C TYR A 271 -10.18 -20.75 9.54
N ASP A 272 -10.01 -21.15 10.80
CA ASP A 272 -9.50 -22.47 11.14
C ASP A 272 -10.51 -23.58 10.78
N GLY A 273 -10.00 -24.73 10.38
CA GLY A 273 -10.76 -25.88 9.88
C GLY A 273 -9.87 -26.88 9.15
N ALA A 274 -10.12 -28.18 9.31
CA ALA A 274 -9.24 -29.23 8.83
C ALA A 274 -9.01 -29.17 7.30
N GLU A 275 -10.06 -28.87 6.54
CA GLU A 275 -10.03 -28.76 5.09
C GLU A 275 -9.21 -27.54 4.63
N ARG A 276 -9.35 -26.42 5.34
CA ARG A 276 -8.63 -25.16 5.07
C ARG A 276 -7.17 -25.27 5.46
N GLU A 277 -6.86 -25.93 6.58
CA GLU A 277 -5.49 -26.22 6.97
C GLU A 277 -4.81 -27.17 5.97
N ALA A 278 -5.52 -28.22 5.51
CA ALA A 278 -5.01 -29.11 4.46
C ALA A 278 -4.71 -28.34 3.16
N ALA A 279 -5.60 -27.42 2.76
CA ALA A 279 -5.37 -26.55 1.60
C ALA A 279 -4.16 -25.64 1.82
N ARG A 280 -4.04 -24.99 2.98
CA ARG A 280 -2.90 -24.12 3.32
C ARG A 280 -1.58 -24.87 3.27
N GLN A 281 -1.53 -26.09 3.82
CA GLN A 281 -0.34 -26.93 3.79
C GLN A 281 0.03 -27.37 2.37
N ALA A 282 -0.96 -27.73 1.55
CA ALA A 282 -0.73 -28.08 0.15
C ALA A 282 -0.15 -26.88 -0.64
N ILE A 283 -0.72 -25.70 -0.44
CA ILE A 283 -0.25 -24.47 -1.09
C ILE A 283 1.16 -24.09 -0.58
N ASN A 284 1.39 -24.11 0.73
CA ASN A 284 2.71 -23.79 1.28
C ASN A 284 3.79 -24.78 0.85
N ARG A 285 3.45 -26.07 0.70
CA ARG A 285 4.36 -27.05 0.10
C ARG A 285 4.70 -26.65 -1.33
N TRP A 286 3.70 -26.28 -2.13
CA TRP A 286 3.92 -25.80 -3.49
C TRP A 286 4.78 -24.52 -3.53
N ILE A 287 4.57 -23.56 -2.63
CA ILE A 287 5.40 -22.35 -2.53
C ILE A 287 6.87 -22.73 -2.29
N ARG A 288 7.13 -23.64 -1.34
CA ARG A 288 8.49 -24.05 -0.96
C ARG A 288 9.20 -24.89 -2.01
N THR A 289 8.50 -25.78 -2.71
CA THR A 289 9.13 -26.81 -3.55
C THR A 289 8.81 -26.69 -5.04
N GLY A 290 7.88 -25.80 -5.41
CA GLY A 290 7.35 -25.69 -6.77
C GLY A 290 8.27 -24.98 -7.76
N GLY A 291 9.32 -24.29 -7.28
CA GLY A 291 10.34 -23.65 -8.11
C GLY A 291 9.84 -22.47 -8.96
N ALA A 292 8.64 -21.94 -8.68
CA ALA A 292 8.08 -20.81 -9.44
C ALA A 292 8.68 -19.46 -9.00
N PHE A 293 8.91 -19.27 -7.69
CA PHE A 293 9.48 -18.02 -7.17
C PHE A 293 11.00 -17.99 -7.27
N ASP A 294 11.59 -16.80 -7.37
CA ASP A 294 13.05 -16.61 -7.36
C ASP A 294 13.66 -17.02 -6.01
N ALA A 295 12.91 -16.83 -4.92
CA ALA A 295 13.20 -17.38 -3.61
C ALA A 295 11.93 -17.41 -2.74
N VAL A 296 12.02 -18.09 -1.59
CA VAL A 296 10.92 -18.26 -0.64
C VAL A 296 11.29 -17.63 0.69
N ILE A 297 10.36 -16.89 1.29
CA ILE A 297 10.45 -16.40 2.66
C ILE A 297 9.47 -17.21 3.50
N ASP A 298 9.99 -18.00 4.44
CA ASP A 298 9.14 -18.80 5.31
C ASP A 298 8.67 -17.94 6.50
N PHE A 299 7.38 -17.62 6.54
CA PHE A 299 6.70 -16.80 7.55
C PHE A 299 6.05 -17.64 8.65
#